data_AF-A0A0M8SNI0-F1
#
_entry.id   AF-A0A0M8SNI0-F1
#
_cell.length_a   1.000
_cell.length_b   1.000
_cell.length_c   1.000
_cell.angle_alpha   90.00
_cell.angle_beta   90.00
_cell.angle_gamma   90.00
#
_symmetry.space_group_name_H-M   'P 1'
#
loop_
_entity.id
_entity.type
_entity.pdbx_description
1 polymer ?
#
loop_
_entity_poly.entity_id
_entity_poly.type
_entity_poly.pdbx_seq_one_letter_code
_entity_poly.pdbx_strand_id
1 'polypeptide(L)'
;MGFWARPPGNNGWTAVVYRAGSCALHDLERELGSPATERMLRRYACDHWYGVSTNAAFMRAAQAASGRDLTRFWAEHRIRAQDS
;
A
#
# COMPACT_ATOMS: atom_id res chain seq x y z
N MET A 1 -1.46 3.64 34.97
CA MET A 1 -1.67 2.75 33.80
C MET A 1 -3.14 2.73 33.42
N GLY A 2 -3.58 3.55 32.46
CA GLY A 2 -5.01 3.61 32.09
C GLY A 2 -5.35 4.32 30.78
N PHE A 3 -4.35 4.83 30.06
CA PHE A 3 -4.56 5.54 28.78
C PHE A 3 -4.91 4.58 27.61
N TRP A 4 -4.68 3.27 27.78
CA TRP A 4 -5.00 2.24 26.78
C TRP A 4 -6.28 1.46 27.07
N ALA A 5 -7.15 1.96 27.96
CA ALA A 5 -8.49 1.41 28.08
C ALA A 5 -9.29 1.76 26.81
N ARG A 6 -9.21 0.83 25.84
CA ARG A 6 -9.99 0.69 24.60
C ARG A 6 -10.85 1.93 24.23
N PRO A 7 -10.41 2.78 23.30
CA PRO A 7 -11.17 3.97 22.93
C PRO A 7 -12.54 3.58 22.37
N PRO A 8 -13.63 4.26 22.78
CA PRO A 8 -14.93 4.13 22.13
C PRO A 8 -14.81 4.77 20.74
N GLY A 9 -14.68 3.94 19.71
CA GLY A 9 -14.52 4.42 18.33
C GLY A 9 -13.63 3.55 17.43
N ASN A 10 -13.79 2.22 17.45
CA ASN A 10 -13.35 1.46 16.28
C ASN A 10 -14.36 1.70 15.17
N ASN A 11 -14.15 2.76 14.41
CA ASN A 11 -15.02 3.23 13.36
C ASN A 11 -14.93 2.33 12.10
N GLY A 12 -14.54 1.06 12.19
CA GLY A 12 -14.29 0.15 11.06
C GLY A 12 -13.07 0.51 10.20
N TRP A 13 -12.73 1.80 10.10
CA TRP A 13 -11.65 2.36 9.30
C TRP A 13 -10.28 1.83 9.70
N THR A 14 -10.01 1.64 11.00
CA THR A 14 -8.73 1.11 11.48
C THR A 14 -8.47 -0.30 10.94
N ALA A 15 -9.49 -1.15 10.91
CA ALA A 15 -9.37 -2.48 10.34
C ALA A 15 -9.13 -2.42 8.82
N VAL A 16 -9.82 -1.54 8.10
CA VAL A 16 -9.62 -1.39 6.65
C VAL A 16 -8.22 -0.89 6.34
N VAL A 17 -7.78 0.22 6.95
CA VAL A 17 -6.51 0.85 6.63
C VAL A 17 -5.32 -0.02 7.05
N TYR A 18 -5.32 -0.53 8.29
CA TYR A 18 -4.15 -1.21 8.82
C TYR A 18 -4.14 -2.71 8.51
N ARG A 19 -5.30 -3.39 8.53
CA ARG A 19 -5.33 -4.83 8.22
C ARG A 19 -5.35 -5.06 6.71
N ALA A 20 -6.27 -4.43 5.98
CA ALA A 20 -6.37 -4.68 4.54
C ALA A 20 -5.16 -4.11 3.77
N GLY A 21 -4.63 -2.95 4.18
CA GLY A 21 -3.39 -2.39 3.63
C GLY A 21 -2.19 -3.31 3.83
N SER A 22 -2.00 -3.86 5.04
CA SER A 22 -0.90 -4.80 5.31
C SER A 22 -1.04 -6.09 4.51
N CYS A 23 -2.25 -6.64 4.37
CA CYS A 23 -2.48 -7.81 3.51
C CYS A 23 -2.16 -7.51 2.05
N ALA A 24 -2.59 -6.36 1.52
CA ALA A 24 -2.27 -5.96 0.15
C ALA A 24 -0.76 -5.84 -0.08
N LEU A 25 0.00 -5.27 0.86
CA LEU A 25 1.46 -5.21 0.73
C LEU A 25 2.10 -6.60 0.76
N HIS A 26 1.61 -7.49 1.61
CA HIS A 26 2.10 -8.87 1.66
C HIS A 26 1.81 -9.65 0.38
N ASP A 27 0.59 -9.52 -0.16
CA ASP A 27 0.23 -10.18 -1.42
C ASP A 27 0.99 -9.58 -2.61
N LEU A 28 1.25 -8.26 -2.60
CA LEU A 28 2.13 -7.61 -3.57
C LEU A 28 3.56 -8.17 -3.49
N GLU A 29 4.07 -8.38 -2.28
CA GLU A 29 5.40 -8.99 -2.10
C GLU A 29 5.44 -10.41 -2.68
N ARG A 30 4.36 -11.18 -2.59
CA ARG A 30 4.26 -12.51 -3.21
C ARG A 30 4.26 -12.46 -4.74
N GLU A 31 3.67 -11.41 -5.32
CA GLU A 31 3.65 -11.21 -6.79
C GLU A 31 5.00 -10.72 -7.35
N LEU A 32 5.68 -9.83 -6.64
CA LEU A 32 6.93 -9.19 -7.09
C LEU A 32 8.17 -9.95 -6.61
N GLY A 33 8.07 -10.67 -5.50
CA GLY A 33 9.19 -11.21 -4.75
C GLY A 33 9.83 -10.18 -3.81
N SER A 34 10.39 -10.65 -2.69
CA SER A 34 10.97 -9.79 -1.65
C SER A 34 12.05 -8.82 -2.17
N PRO A 35 13.03 -9.23 -3.00
CA PRO A 35 14.08 -8.31 -3.45
C PRO A 35 13.56 -7.19 -4.35
N ALA A 36 12.56 -7.46 -5.19
CA ALA A 36 11.97 -6.45 -6.05
C ALA A 36 11.09 -5.49 -5.25
N THR A 37 10.32 -6.02 -4.30
CA THR A 37 9.48 -5.24 -3.39
C THR A 37 10.31 -4.30 -2.53
N GLU A 38 11.41 -4.77 -1.95
CA GLU A 38 12.31 -3.93 -1.15
C GLU A 38 12.90 -2.78 -1.99
N ARG A 39 13.41 -3.08 -3.19
CA ARG A 39 13.96 -2.06 -4.10
C ARG A 39 12.90 -1.04 -4.51
N MET A 40 11.69 -1.50 -4.82
CA MET A 40 10.56 -0.65 -5.17
C MET A 40 10.21 0.29 -4.01
N LEU A 41 10.04 -0.23 -2.79
CA LEU A 41 9.69 0.57 -1.62
C LEU A 41 10.76 1.60 -1.28
N ARG A 42 12.05 1.21 -1.30
CA ARG A 42 13.16 2.14 -1.09
C ARG A 42 13.16 3.26 -2.11
N ARG A 43 13.03 2.91 -3.40
CA ARG A 43 13.02 3.90 -4.48
C ARG A 43 11.81 4.83 -4.39
N TYR A 44 10.63 4.28 -4.14
CA TYR A 44 9.41 5.05 -3.96
C TYR A 44 9.52 6.05 -2.79
N ALA A 45 10.06 5.60 -1.65
CA ALA A 45 10.26 6.46 -0.49
C ALA A 45 11.27 7.60 -0.78
N CYS A 46 12.36 7.31 -1.51
CA CYS A 46 13.30 8.34 -1.94
C CYS A 46 12.66 9.36 -2.89
N ASP A 47 11.92 8.89 -3.90
CA ASP A 47 11.32 9.74 -4.93
C ASP A 47 10.20 10.64 -4.36
N HIS A 48 9.53 10.20 -3.29
CA HIS A 48 8.43 10.92 -2.65
C HIS A 48 8.79 11.55 -1.29
N TRP A 49 10.07 11.58 -0.90
CA TRP A 49 10.49 11.97 0.44
C TRP A 49 9.99 13.36 0.88
N TYR A 50 10.00 14.32 -0.05
CA TYR A 50 9.50 15.69 0.18
C TYR A 50 8.20 15.99 -0.59
N GLY A 51 7.60 14.96 -1.18
CA GLY A 51 6.41 15.07 -2.03
C GLY A 51 5.17 14.48 -1.37
N VAL A 52 4.05 14.57 -2.09
CA VAL A 52 2.81 13.87 -1.70
C VAL A 52 2.81 12.48 -2.35
N SER A 53 2.66 11.47 -1.52
CA SER A 53 2.42 10.09 -1.95
C SER A 53 0.95 9.95 -2.38
N THR A 54 0.71 9.43 -3.58
CA THR A 54 -0.65 9.16 -4.09
C THR A 54 -0.78 7.68 -4.45
N ASN A 55 -2.00 7.15 -4.40
CA ASN A 55 -2.26 5.78 -4.83
C ASN A 55 -1.81 5.56 -6.29
N ALA A 56 -2.03 6.54 -7.17
CA ALA A 56 -1.60 6.46 -8.57
C ALA A 56 -0.08 6.37 -8.71
N ALA A 57 0.68 7.14 -7.92
CA ALA A 57 2.14 7.05 -7.91
C ALA A 57 2.63 5.68 -7.42
N PHE A 58 2.05 5.17 -6.33
CA PHE A 58 2.41 3.87 -5.78
C PHE A 58 2.10 2.73 -6.77
N MET A 59 0.91 2.72 -7.37
CA MET A 59 0.51 1.69 -8.35
C MET A 59 1.45 1.67 -9.56
N ARG A 60 1.86 2.85 -10.06
CA ARG A 60 2.84 2.96 -11.15
C ARG A 60 4.22 2.43 -10.75
N ALA A 61 4.68 2.72 -9.54
CA ALA A 61 5.96 2.21 -9.04
C ALA A 61 5.95 0.68 -8.94
N ALA A 62 4.86 0.10 -8.44
CA ALA A 62 4.68 -1.34 -8.37
C ALA A 62 4.61 -2.01 -9.74
N GLN A 63 3.93 -1.38 -10.70
CA GLN A 63 3.84 -1.89 -12.06
C GLN A 63 5.18 -1.81 -12.81
N ALA A 64 5.95 -0.74 -12.60
CA ALA A 64 7.29 -0.61 -13.14
C ALA A 64 8.26 -1.64 -12.55
N ALA A 65 8.12 -1.95 -11.26
CA ALA A 65 8.96 -2.95 -10.57
C ALA A 65 8.62 -4.39 -10.96
N SER A 66 7.34 -4.69 -11.23
CA SER A 66 6.88 -6.03 -11.60
C SER A 66 7.07 -6.33 -13.09
N GLY A 67 7.00 -5.32 -13.96
CA GLY A 67 6.93 -5.49 -15.41
C GLY A 67 5.64 -6.21 -15.89
N ARG A 68 4.63 -6.33 -15.01
CA ARG A 68 3.37 -7.06 -15.25
C ARG A 68 2.18 -6.12 -15.11
N ASP A 69 1.06 -6.47 -15.74
CA ASP A 69 -0.19 -5.78 -15.49
C ASP A 69 -0.77 -6.14 -14.12
N LEU A 70 -0.84 -5.17 -13.21
CA LEU A 70 -1.38 -5.32 -11.87
C LEU A 70 -2.85 -4.85 -11.75
N THR A 71 -3.52 -4.53 -12.87
CA THR A 71 -4.90 -4.01 -12.87
C THR A 71 -5.86 -4.89 -12.06
N ARG A 72 -5.79 -6.22 -12.24
CA ARG A 72 -6.62 -7.17 -11.49
C ARG A 72 -6.32 -7.17 -9.99
N PHE A 73 -5.04 -7.13 -9.63
CA PHE A 73 -4.59 -7.10 -8.23
C PHE A 73 -5.18 -5.89 -7.49
N TRP A 74 -5.11 -4.70 -8.08
CA TRP A 74 -5.66 -3.49 -7.46
C TRP A 74 -7.17 -3.56 -7.28
N ALA A 75 -7.89 -4.13 -8.24
CA ALA A 75 -9.33 -4.33 -8.15
C ALA A 75 -9.73 -5.27 -7.00
N GLU A 76 -9.00 -6.38 -6.83
CA GLU A 76 -9.23 -7.36 -5.75
C GLU A 76 -8.99 -6.74 -4.36
N HIS A 77 -7.95 -5.91 -4.23
CA HIS A 77 -7.66 -5.16 -3.00
C HIS A 77 -8.48 -3.87 -2.82
N ARG A 78 -9.37 -3.55 -3.78
CA ARG A 78 -10.17 -2.31 -3.81
C ARG A 78 -9.34 -1.03 -3.74
N ILE A 79 -8.11 -1.07 -4.24
CA ILE A 79 -7.21 0.09 -4.33
C ILE A 79 -7.49 0.79 -5.65
N ARG A 80 -7.75 2.09 -5.60
CA ARG A 80 -8.02 2.91 -6.78
C ARG A 80 -7.01 4.04 -6.85
N ALA A 81 -6.59 4.36 -8.07
CA ALA A 81 -5.94 5.64 -8.34
C ALA A 81 -6.91 6.75 -7.92
N GLN A 82 -6.44 7.69 -7.11
CA GLN A 82 -7.17 8.93 -6.92
C GLN A 82 -6.81 9.83 -8.09
N ASP A 83 -7.81 10.30 -8.80
CA ASP A 83 -7.66 11.38 -9.77
C ASP A 83 -7.32 12.64 -8.99
N SER A 84 -6.14 13.21 -9.24
CA SER A 84 -5.72 14.51 -8.69
C SER A 84 -6.51 15.65 -9.31
#